data_AF-A0A1G9Y9U8-F1
#
_entry.id   AF-A0A1G9Y9U8-F1
#
_cell.length_a   1.000
_cell.length_b   1.000
_cell.length_c   1.000
_cell.angle_alpha   90.00
_cell.angle_beta   90.00
_cell.angle_gamma   90.00
#
_symmetry.space_group_name_H-M   'P 1'
#
loop_
_entity.id
_entity.type
_entity.pdbx_description
1 polymer ?
#
loop_
_entity_poly.entity_id
_entity_poly.type
_entity_poly.pdbx_seq_one_letter_code
_entity_poly.pdbx_strand_id
1 'polypeptide(L)'
;MKNFLVITVLFWLCTVSGAHGFAEQPSPYNYITPKCPKVADLMETSSKDKEELLKALKDIVPEVYGDVGYDVWVVKEANALPLLVGFDEVYYRMAINRCGEDVGEKSWIVKLQFPKFLPSGSASSGIFFVTKSKEKGWIPWYMYK
;
A
#
# COMPACT_ATOMS: atom_id res chain seq x y z
N MET A 1 58.08 38.01 39.11
CA MET A 1 58.16 36.79 39.96
C MET A 1 57.05 35.87 39.48
N LYS A 2 57.33 35.00 38.50
CA LYS A 2 57.61 33.57 38.66
C LYS A 2 56.51 32.88 39.48
N ASN A 3 55.62 32.13 38.80
CA ASN A 3 55.49 30.69 38.99
C ASN A 3 54.63 30.08 37.88
N PHE A 4 55.26 29.16 37.15
CA PHE A 4 54.63 28.22 36.22
C PHE A 4 53.81 27.22 37.02
N LEU A 5 52.58 26.93 36.56
CA LEU A 5 51.95 25.65 36.85
C LEU A 5 51.52 25.05 35.51
N VAL A 6 52.24 24.00 35.12
CA VAL A 6 51.91 23.11 34.00
C VAL A 6 50.85 22.14 34.52
N ILE A 7 49.67 22.11 33.89
CA ILE A 7 48.74 20.98 33.98
C ILE A 7 48.36 20.61 32.56
N THR A 8 49.03 19.58 32.06
CA THR A 8 48.68 18.83 30.85
C THR A 8 47.70 17.72 31.25
N VAL A 9 47.02 17.16 30.22
CA VAL A 9 46.20 15.92 30.24
C VAL A 9 44.75 16.15 30.74
N LEU A 10 43.64 15.82 30.05
CA LEU A 10 43.31 14.75 29.10
C LEU A 10 42.29 15.24 28.04
N PHE A 11 42.55 14.86 26.79
CA PHE A 11 41.58 14.67 25.72
C PHE A 11 40.47 13.72 26.19
N TRP A 12 39.20 14.11 26.08
CA TRP A 12 38.17 13.14 25.72
C TRP A 12 37.10 13.78 24.84
N LEU A 13 37.11 13.33 23.59
CA LEU A 13 36.15 13.62 22.56
C LEU A 13 34.78 13.09 22.99
N CYS A 14 33.83 13.96 23.28
CA CYS A 14 32.41 13.59 23.20
C CYS A 14 31.97 13.62 21.73
N THR A 15 32.54 12.77 20.89
CA THR A 15 31.87 12.35 19.65
C THR A 15 30.98 11.16 19.99
N VAL A 16 29.83 11.42 20.59
CA VAL A 16 28.75 10.43 20.58
C VAL A 16 28.15 10.50 19.18
N SER A 17 28.74 9.76 18.24
CA SER A 17 28.10 9.36 17.00
C SER A 17 26.98 8.38 17.35
N GLY A 18 25.90 8.91 17.93
CA GLY A 18 24.66 8.18 18.14
C GLY A 18 23.90 8.14 16.83
N ALA A 19 24.36 7.31 15.88
CA ALA A 19 23.48 6.80 14.83
C ALA A 19 22.44 5.91 15.51
N HIS A 20 21.42 6.52 16.12
CA HIS A 20 20.20 5.83 16.47
C HIS A 20 19.50 5.53 15.15
N GLY A 21 19.87 4.40 14.54
CA GLY A 21 19.00 3.74 13.60
C GLY A 21 17.68 3.49 14.33
N PHE A 22 16.63 4.19 13.92
CA PHE A 22 15.28 3.82 14.33
C PHE A 22 15.07 2.39 13.84
N ALA A 23 15.09 1.43 14.77
CA ALA A 23 14.66 0.08 14.46
C ALA A 23 13.16 0.17 14.10
N GLU A 24 12.86 -0.10 12.83
CA GLU A 24 11.49 -0.16 12.32
C GLU A 24 10.77 -1.27 13.07
N GLN A 25 9.84 -0.90 13.96
CA GLN A 25 9.04 -1.91 14.65
C GLN A 25 8.11 -2.56 13.63
N PRO A 26 8.04 -3.91 13.57
CA PRO A 26 7.15 -4.59 12.65
C PRO A 26 5.71 -4.17 12.93
N SER A 27 5.08 -3.56 11.92
CA SER A 27 3.66 -3.19 11.96
C SER A 27 2.81 -4.45 12.18
N PRO A 28 1.81 -4.44 13.10
CA PRO A 28 0.89 -5.55 13.27
C PRO A 28 -0.06 -5.74 12.06
N TYR A 29 -0.01 -4.81 11.10
CA TYR A 29 -0.83 -4.85 9.89
C TYR A 29 -0.07 -5.52 8.75
N ASN A 30 -0.71 -6.53 8.15
CA ASN A 30 -0.16 -7.32 7.05
C ASN A 30 -0.32 -6.55 5.74
N TYR A 31 0.53 -5.55 5.53
CA TYR A 31 0.48 -4.77 4.30
C TYR A 31 1.06 -5.57 3.13
N ILE A 32 0.28 -5.74 2.07
CA ILE A 32 0.84 -6.29 0.84
C ILE A 32 1.98 -5.41 0.35
N THR A 33 3.14 -6.02 0.11
CA THR A 33 4.25 -5.32 -0.53
C THR A 33 3.87 -5.13 -2.00
N PRO A 34 3.90 -3.89 -2.54
CA PRO A 34 3.58 -3.65 -3.94
C PRO A 34 4.42 -4.52 -4.87
N LYS A 35 3.76 -5.31 -5.73
CA LYS A 35 4.43 -6.17 -6.70
C LYS A 35 3.79 -5.95 -8.06
N CYS A 36 4.54 -5.38 -9.00
CA CYS A 36 4.04 -5.19 -10.35
C CYS A 36 3.80 -6.57 -11.01
N PRO A 37 2.56 -6.86 -11.43
CA PRO A 37 2.25 -8.11 -12.08
C PRO A 37 2.89 -8.16 -13.48
N LYS A 38 3.20 -9.36 -13.95
CA LYS A 38 3.76 -9.55 -15.30
C LYS A 38 2.64 -9.41 -16.32
N VAL A 39 2.82 -8.50 -17.28
CA VAL A 39 1.82 -8.21 -18.33
C VAL A 39 1.39 -9.46 -19.10
N ALA A 40 2.33 -10.38 -19.37
CA ALA A 40 2.06 -11.63 -20.08
C ALA A 40 1.05 -12.55 -19.37
N ASP A 41 0.90 -12.40 -18.05
CA ASP A 41 0.04 -13.23 -17.22
C ASP A 41 -1.35 -12.59 -16.97
N LEU A 42 -1.56 -11.37 -17.47
CA LEU A 42 -2.78 -10.60 -17.27
C LEU A 42 -3.84 -10.91 -18.34
N MET A 43 -5.09 -10.83 -17.92
CA MET A 43 -6.26 -10.92 -18.79
C MET A 43 -6.83 -9.52 -19.04
N GLU A 44 -7.39 -9.34 -20.23
CA GLU A 44 -8.30 -8.23 -20.46
C GLU A 44 -9.56 -8.41 -19.60
N THR A 45 -10.10 -7.29 -19.13
CA THR A 45 -11.30 -7.28 -18.30
C THR A 45 -12.27 -6.22 -18.80
N SER A 46 -13.53 -6.38 -18.42
CA SER A 46 -14.60 -5.48 -18.82
C SER A 46 -15.59 -5.29 -17.68
N SER A 47 -16.58 -4.42 -17.87
CA SER A 47 -17.68 -4.25 -16.90
C SER A 47 -18.42 -5.56 -16.56
N LYS A 48 -18.38 -6.58 -17.43
CA LYS A 48 -18.97 -7.90 -17.18
C LYS A 48 -18.25 -8.69 -16.08
N ASP A 49 -16.96 -8.41 -15.87
CA ASP A 49 -16.15 -9.11 -14.87
C ASP A 49 -16.33 -8.54 -13.45
N LYS A 50 -17.07 -7.44 -13.30
CA LYS A 50 -17.27 -6.76 -12.01
C LYS A 50 -17.89 -7.67 -10.95
N GLU A 51 -18.89 -8.48 -11.31
CA GLU A 51 -19.53 -9.38 -10.36
C GLU A 51 -18.57 -10.47 -9.87
N GLU A 52 -17.71 -10.97 -10.75
CA GLU A 52 -16.66 -11.92 -10.42
C GLU A 52 -15.65 -11.29 -9.45
N LEU A 53 -15.21 -10.06 -9.72
CA LEU A 53 -14.34 -9.31 -8.80
C LEU A 53 -14.97 -9.16 -7.43
N LEU A 54 -16.24 -8.72 -7.35
CA LEU A 54 -16.94 -8.53 -6.07
C LEU A 54 -17.04 -9.81 -5.25
N LYS A 55 -17.15 -10.98 -5.91
CA LYS A 55 -17.11 -12.28 -5.23
C LYS A 55 -15.71 -12.59 -4.69
N ALA A 56 -14.67 -12.34 -5.50
CA ALA A 56 -13.28 -12.57 -5.11
C ALA A 56 -12.80 -11.67 -3.94
N LEU A 57 -13.47 -10.53 -3.70
CA LEU A 57 -13.13 -9.65 -2.57
C LEU A 57 -13.22 -10.35 -1.19
N LYS A 58 -14.02 -11.41 -1.06
CA LYS A 58 -14.08 -12.19 0.19
C LYS A 58 -12.72 -12.79 0.57
N ASP A 59 -11.91 -13.14 -0.42
CA ASP A 59 -10.60 -13.74 -0.22
C ASP A 59 -9.50 -12.66 -0.29
N ILE A 60 -9.66 -11.67 -1.18
CA ILE A 60 -8.66 -10.61 -1.39
C ILE A 60 -8.58 -9.65 -0.19
N VAL A 61 -9.70 -9.26 0.42
CA VAL A 61 -9.68 -8.26 1.51
C VAL A 61 -8.91 -8.76 2.74
N PRO A 62 -9.12 -10.00 3.22
CA PRO A 62 -8.27 -10.59 4.26
C PRO A 62 -6.79 -10.68 3.86
N GLU A 63 -6.48 -10.97 2.59
CA GLU A 63 -5.08 -10.99 2.12
C GLU A 63 -4.44 -9.59 2.20
N VAL A 64 -5.18 -8.54 1.84
CA VAL A 64 -4.68 -7.16 1.76
C VAL A 64 -4.54 -6.48 3.12
N TYR A 65 -5.51 -6.69 4.03
CA TYR A 65 -5.60 -5.97 5.31
C TYR A 65 -5.36 -6.86 6.54
N GLY A 66 -5.38 -8.19 6.37
CA GLY A 66 -5.38 -9.14 7.47
C GLY A 66 -6.74 -9.29 8.16
N ASP A 67 -6.82 -10.25 9.09
CA ASP A 67 -8.09 -10.60 9.75
C ASP A 67 -8.41 -9.75 10.99
N VAL A 68 -7.44 -9.00 11.50
CA VAL A 68 -7.60 -8.28 12.78
C VAL A 68 -8.23 -6.92 12.55
N GLY A 69 -9.55 -6.84 12.78
CA GLY A 69 -10.32 -5.59 12.81
C GLY A 69 -10.87 -5.11 11.46
N TYR A 70 -10.43 -5.70 10.36
CA TYR A 70 -10.88 -5.41 8.98
C TYR A 70 -11.89 -6.43 8.45
N ASP A 71 -12.46 -7.28 9.31
CA ASP A 71 -13.40 -8.36 9.00
C ASP A 71 -14.79 -7.87 8.55
N VAL A 72 -15.15 -6.63 8.87
CA VAL A 72 -16.40 -5.99 8.42
C VAL A 72 -16.08 -4.83 7.48
N TRP A 73 -16.50 -4.96 6.23
CA TRP A 73 -16.24 -3.97 5.20
C TRP A 73 -17.41 -3.86 4.21
N VAL A 74 -17.47 -2.71 3.54
CA VAL A 74 -18.47 -2.40 2.52
C VAL A 74 -17.75 -1.88 1.28
N VAL A 75 -18.08 -2.42 0.11
CA VAL A 75 -17.57 -1.90 -1.16
C VAL A 75 -18.23 -0.56 -1.46
N LYS A 76 -17.41 0.49 -1.61
CA LYS A 76 -17.86 1.79 -2.11
C LYS A 76 -17.68 1.89 -3.61
N GLU A 77 -16.58 1.34 -4.12
CA GLU A 77 -16.25 1.40 -5.52
C GLU A 77 -15.44 0.18 -5.96
N ALA A 78 -15.70 -0.26 -7.19
CA ALA A 78 -14.92 -1.28 -7.89
C ALA A 78 -15.00 -0.99 -9.40
N ASN A 79 -13.97 -0.34 -9.95
CA ASN A 79 -13.97 0.18 -11.33
C ASN A 79 -12.62 -0.08 -12.00
N ALA A 80 -12.61 -0.28 -13.31
CA ALA A 80 -11.38 -0.32 -14.09
C ALA A 80 -10.69 1.05 -14.02
N LEU A 81 -9.38 1.06 -13.81
CA LEU A 81 -8.61 2.30 -13.69
C LEU A 81 -8.74 3.24 -14.90
N PRO A 82 -8.73 2.74 -16.16
CA PRO A 82 -8.87 3.62 -17.34
C PRO A 82 -10.21 4.34 -17.44
N LEU A 83 -11.22 3.88 -16.69
CA LEU A 83 -12.56 4.49 -16.68
C LEU A 83 -12.72 5.56 -15.59
N LEU A 84 -11.69 5.79 -14.76
CA LEU A 84 -11.73 6.84 -13.75
C LEU A 84 -11.65 8.21 -14.42
N VAL A 85 -12.40 9.17 -13.87
CA VAL A 85 -12.49 10.54 -14.38
C VAL A 85 -12.35 11.56 -13.25
N GLY A 86 -11.89 12.77 -13.59
CA GLY A 86 -11.77 13.86 -12.63
C GLY A 86 -10.67 13.61 -11.59
N PHE A 87 -10.97 13.84 -10.30
CA PHE A 87 -9.96 13.68 -9.24
C PHE A 87 -9.45 12.23 -9.13
N ASP A 88 -10.26 11.23 -9.45
CA ASP A 88 -9.89 9.83 -9.33
C ASP A 88 -8.91 9.36 -10.42
N GLU A 89 -8.71 10.10 -11.51
CA GLU A 89 -7.71 9.81 -12.55
C GLU A 89 -6.28 9.71 -11.99
N VAL A 90 -6.02 10.34 -10.84
CA VAL A 90 -4.72 10.26 -10.16
C VAL A 90 -4.35 8.82 -9.81
N TYR A 91 -5.32 7.95 -9.52
CA TYR A 91 -5.07 6.54 -9.22
C TYR A 91 -4.65 5.76 -10.47
N TYR A 92 -5.25 6.07 -11.62
CA TYR A 92 -4.84 5.47 -12.89
C TYR A 92 -3.41 5.90 -13.24
N ARG A 93 -3.11 7.20 -13.17
CA ARG A 93 -1.75 7.72 -13.38
C ARG A 93 -0.74 7.13 -12.39
N MET A 94 -1.15 6.91 -11.14
CA MET A 94 -0.32 6.24 -10.14
C MET A 94 0.03 4.81 -10.57
N ALA A 95 -0.94 4.05 -11.06
CA ALA A 95 -0.68 2.70 -11.54
C ALA A 95 0.28 2.66 -12.73
N ILE A 96 0.09 3.55 -13.71
CA ILE A 96 0.99 3.69 -14.87
C ILE A 96 2.41 4.03 -14.41
N ASN A 97 2.56 5.05 -13.56
CA ASN A 97 3.87 5.48 -13.08
C ASN A 97 4.59 4.39 -12.27
N ARG A 98 3.83 3.52 -11.60
CA ARG A 98 4.36 2.49 -10.72
C ARG A 98 4.72 1.21 -11.45
N CYS A 99 3.89 0.75 -12.37
CA CYS A 99 4.00 -0.58 -13.00
C CYS A 99 3.85 -0.58 -14.53
N GLY A 100 3.75 0.59 -15.16
CA GLY A 100 3.61 0.73 -16.60
C GLY A 100 2.15 0.77 -17.06
N GLU A 101 1.97 1.28 -18.28
CA GLU A 101 0.66 1.49 -18.92
C GLU A 101 -0.13 0.20 -19.04
N ASP A 102 0.49 -0.88 -19.53
CA ASP A 102 -0.15 -2.20 -19.68
C ASP A 102 -0.76 -2.75 -18.39
N VAL A 103 -0.12 -2.50 -17.24
CA VAL A 103 -0.65 -2.90 -15.94
C VAL A 103 -1.78 -1.97 -15.53
N GLY A 104 -1.62 -0.66 -15.73
CA GLY A 104 -2.67 0.34 -15.46
C GLY A 104 -3.96 0.06 -16.23
N GLU A 105 -3.85 -0.25 -17.52
CA GLU A 105 -4.96 -0.59 -18.42
C GLU A 105 -5.74 -1.84 -17.95
N LYS A 106 -5.03 -2.82 -17.41
CA LYS A 106 -5.60 -4.10 -16.97
C LYS A 106 -5.91 -4.14 -15.48
N SER A 107 -5.92 -2.99 -14.82
CA SER A 107 -6.10 -2.88 -13.38
C SER A 107 -7.42 -2.23 -13.00
N TRP A 108 -7.90 -2.62 -11.82
CA TRP A 108 -9.10 -2.08 -11.20
C TRP A 108 -8.73 -1.46 -9.86
N ILE A 109 -9.41 -0.38 -9.51
CA ILE A 109 -9.43 0.17 -8.16
C ILE A 109 -10.58 -0.45 -7.37
N VAL A 110 -10.31 -0.77 -6.12
CA VAL A 110 -11.33 -1.13 -5.14
C VAL A 110 -11.24 -0.16 -3.98
N LYS A 111 -12.35 0.53 -3.69
CA LYS A 111 -12.50 1.39 -2.51
C LYS A 111 -13.46 0.74 -1.53
N LEU A 112 -13.00 0.57 -0.31
CA LEU A 112 -13.75 -0.01 0.81
C LEU A 112 -14.00 1.03 1.89
N GLN A 113 -15.05 0.79 2.66
CA GLN A 113 -15.23 1.39 3.96
C GLN A 113 -15.23 0.29 5.03
N PHE A 114 -14.55 0.55 6.14
CA PHE A 114 -14.48 -0.30 7.32
C PHE A 114 -15.26 0.35 8.47
N PRO A 115 -16.53 -0.04 8.69
CA PRO A 115 -17.41 0.67 9.63
C PRO A 115 -16.90 0.70 11.07
N LYS A 116 -16.14 -0.34 11.49
CA LYS A 116 -15.58 -0.43 12.85
C LYS A 116 -14.64 0.71 13.22
N PHE A 117 -14.00 1.33 12.23
CA PHE A 117 -13.05 2.41 12.44
C PHE A 117 -13.66 3.80 12.25
N LEU A 118 -14.97 3.91 12.01
CA LEU A 118 -15.64 5.20 11.99
C LEU A 118 -15.58 5.88 13.37
N PRO A 119 -15.46 7.21 13.43
CA PRO A 119 -15.48 8.17 12.31
C PRO A 119 -14.09 8.49 11.72
N SER A 120 -13.03 7.71 12.02
CA SER A 120 -11.68 8.00 11.53
C SER A 120 -11.62 7.90 10.00
N GLY A 121 -11.37 9.01 9.32
CA GLY A 121 -11.36 9.04 7.85
C GLY A 121 -10.32 8.10 7.23
N SER A 122 -9.09 8.10 7.75
CA SER A 122 -8.00 7.26 7.26
C SER A 122 -8.18 5.79 7.64
N ALA A 123 -8.51 5.49 8.90
CA ALA A 123 -8.62 4.10 9.36
C ALA A 123 -9.88 3.40 8.84
N SER A 124 -10.94 4.15 8.55
CA SER A 124 -12.19 3.60 8.01
C SER A 124 -12.22 3.48 6.49
N SER A 125 -11.18 3.90 5.78
CA SER A 125 -11.11 3.85 4.31
C SER A 125 -10.03 2.87 3.85
N GLY A 126 -10.36 2.04 2.87
CA GLY A 126 -9.39 1.14 2.23
C GLY A 126 -9.37 1.37 0.73
N ILE A 127 -8.18 1.48 0.13
CA ILE A 127 -8.02 1.61 -1.32
C ILE A 127 -6.91 0.66 -1.77
N PHE A 128 -7.18 -0.17 -2.76
CA PHE A 128 -6.19 -1.07 -3.33
C PHE A 128 -6.48 -1.36 -4.80
N PHE A 129 -5.46 -1.84 -5.51
CA PHE A 129 -5.53 -2.19 -6.91
C PHE A 129 -5.44 -3.69 -7.10
N VAL A 130 -6.24 -4.17 -8.05
CA VAL A 130 -6.30 -5.59 -8.43
C VAL A 130 -6.19 -5.72 -9.94
N THR A 131 -5.80 -6.91 -10.39
CA THR A 131 -5.85 -7.29 -11.80
C THR A 131 -6.27 -8.74 -11.90
N LYS A 132 -6.74 -9.16 -13.09
CA LYS A 132 -7.14 -10.54 -13.35
C LYS A 132 -5.98 -11.27 -14.01
N SER A 133 -5.44 -12.26 -13.31
CA SER A 133 -4.43 -13.19 -13.80
C SER A 133 -5.09 -14.38 -14.52
N LYS A 134 -4.42 -14.88 -15.57
CA LYS A 134 -4.81 -16.09 -16.31
C LYS A 134 -4.92 -17.34 -15.43
N GLU A 135 -4.04 -17.46 -14.43
CA GLU A 135 -3.94 -18.67 -13.60
C GLU A 135 -4.61 -18.50 -12.24
N LYS A 136 -4.46 -17.33 -11.61
CA LYS A 136 -4.85 -17.11 -10.21
C LYS A 136 -6.19 -16.39 -10.05
N GLY A 137 -6.82 -15.98 -11.14
CA GLY A 137 -7.99 -15.10 -11.09
C GLY A 137 -7.60 -13.71 -10.59
N TRP A 138 -8.46 -13.09 -9.78
CA TRP A 138 -8.22 -11.74 -9.27
C TRP A 138 -7.14 -11.73 -8.19
N ILE A 139 -6.11 -10.93 -8.41
CA ILE A 139 -4.99 -10.77 -7.47
C ILE A 139 -4.80 -9.30 -7.10
N PRO A 140 -4.58 -8.99 -5.81
CA PRO A 140 -4.17 -7.67 -5.40
C PRO A 140 -2.68 -7.45 -5.72
N TRP A 141 -2.33 -6.23 -6.12
CA TRP A 141 -0.93 -5.92 -6.45
C TRP A 141 -0.42 -4.62 -5.83
N TYR A 142 -1.31 -3.78 -5.32
CA TYR A 142 -0.96 -2.56 -4.60
C TYR A 142 -2.05 -2.17 -3.60
N MET A 143 -1.66 -1.75 -2.40
CA MET A 143 -2.55 -1.14 -1.41
C MET A 143 -2.09 0.31 -1.21
N TYR A 144 -3.03 1.25 -1.33
CA TYR A 144 -2.78 2.67 -1.10
C TYR A 144 -2.72 2.95 0.41
N LYS A 145 -1.80 3.83 0.81
CA LYS A 145 -1.54 4.20 2.21
C LYS A 145 -1.80 5.69 2.42
#